data_AF-A0A383BFK9-F1
#
_entry.id   AF-A0A383BFK9-F1
#
_cell.length_a   1.000
_cell.length_b   1.000
_cell.length_c   1.000
_cell.angle_alpha   90.00
_cell.angle_beta   90.00
_cell.angle_gamma   90.00
#
_symmetry.space_group_name_H-M   'P 1'
#
loop_
_entity.id
_entity.type
_entity.pdbx_description
1 polymer ?
#
loop_
_entity_poly.entity_id
_entity_poly.type
_entity_poly.pdbx_seq_one_letter_code
_entity_poly.pdbx_strand_id
1 'polypeptide(L)' 'MSWEQMNIEELEREYSPSSCIDDIQVYIDGYIRLSKEAEARGRVIKDIAFGERPDERVDLFPSEQKNAPLLVFIHG' A
#
# COMPACT_ATOMS: atom_id res chain seq x y z
N MET A 1 -21.49 -12.60 17.63
CA MET A 1 -20.65 -13.66 18.23
C MET A 1 -19.36 -12.99 18.65
N SER A 2 -18.81 -13.30 19.83
CA SER A 2 -17.51 -12.74 20.24
C SER A 2 -16.38 -13.47 19.52
N TRP A 3 -15.26 -12.81 19.19
CA TRP A 3 -14.16 -13.44 18.45
C TRP A 3 -13.51 -14.58 19.25
N GLU A 4 -13.56 -14.53 20.58
CA GLU A 4 -13.06 -15.56 21.49
C GLU A 4 -13.82 -16.90 21.37
N GLN A 5 -15.00 -16.87 20.75
CA GLN A 5 -15.88 -18.04 20.56
C GLN A 5 -15.82 -18.58 19.13
N MET A 6 -15.11 -17.89 18.23
CA MET A 6 -14.96 -18.31 16.85
C MET A 6 -13.98 -19.48 16.75
N ASN A 7 -14.28 -20.45 15.87
CA ASN A 7 -13.28 -21.44 15.47
C ASN A 7 -12.23 -20.81 14.53
N ILE A 8 -11.21 -21.59 14.18
CA ILE A 8 -10.09 -21.10 13.37
C ILE A 8 -10.58 -20.67 11.98
N GLU A 9 -11.48 -21.43 11.36
CA GLU A 9 -12.01 -21.14 10.03
C GLU A 9 -12.83 -19.84 10.00
N GLU A 10 -13.59 -19.56 11.07
CA GLU A 10 -14.30 -18.31 11.26
C GLU A 10 -13.32 -17.15 11.41
N LEU A 11 -12.29 -17.30 12.26
CA LEU A 11 -11.27 -16.26 12.43
C LEU A 11 -10.52 -15.97 11.12
N GLU A 12 -10.13 -16.99 10.37
CA GLU A 12 -9.45 -16.83 9.07
C GLU A 12 -10.31 -16.04 8.08
N ARG A 13 -11.62 -16.30 8.05
CA ARG A 13 -12.56 -15.52 7.23
C ARG A 13 -12.65 -14.07 7.71
N GLU A 14 -12.87 -13.83 9.00
CA GLU A 14 -13.02 -12.47 9.52
C GLU A 14 -11.72 -11.64 9.45
N TYR A 15 -10.55 -12.29 9.43
CA TYR A 15 -9.25 -11.66 9.15
C TYR A 15 -8.93 -11.51 7.66
N SER A 16 -9.84 -11.91 6.79
CA SER A 16 -9.72 -11.77 5.34
C SER A 16 -10.63 -10.64 4.85
N PRO A 17 -10.19 -9.36 4.82
CA PRO A 17 -10.97 -8.29 4.20
C PRO A 17 -11.44 -8.62 2.77
N SER A 18 -10.68 -9.44 2.04
CA SER A 18 -11.07 -9.94 0.72
C SER A 18 -12.34 -10.80 0.72
N SER A 19 -12.72 -11.43 1.83
CA SER A 19 -13.98 -12.20 1.89
C SER A 19 -15.22 -11.29 1.84
N CYS A 20 -15.06 -9.99 2.05
CA CYS A 20 -16.13 -8.99 2.00
C CYS A 20 -16.40 -8.46 0.59
N ILE A 21 -15.66 -8.93 -0.43
CA ILE A 21 -15.77 -8.48 -1.82
C ILE A 21 -15.72 -9.68 -2.78
N ASP A 22 -16.26 -9.50 -3.99
CA ASP A 22 -16.35 -10.58 -4.97
C ASP A 22 -15.00 -10.90 -5.63
N ASP A 23 -14.20 -9.87 -5.95
CA ASP A 23 -12.90 -10.02 -6.62
C ASP A 23 -11.90 -8.96 -6.16
N ILE A 24 -10.88 -9.39 -5.41
CA ILE A 24 -9.79 -8.53 -4.96
C ILE A 24 -8.89 -8.07 -6.12
N GLN A 25 -8.82 -8.81 -7.23
CA GLN A 25 -7.93 -8.46 -8.34
C GLN A 25 -8.31 -7.12 -8.98
N VAL A 26 -9.59 -6.74 -8.97
CA VAL A 26 -10.05 -5.41 -9.42
C VAL A 26 -9.33 -4.28 -8.68
N TYR A 27 -9.08 -4.45 -7.37
CA TYR A 27 -8.39 -3.45 -6.56
C TYR A 27 -6.88 -3.51 -6.75
N ILE A 28 -6.30 -4.71 -6.86
CA ILE A 28 -4.87 -4.91 -7.14
C ILE A 28 -4.49 -4.28 -8.50
N ASP A 29 -5.26 -4.56 -9.54
CA ASP A 29 -5.07 -3.96 -10.87
C ASP A 29 -5.26 -2.44 -10.83
N GLY A 30 -6.22 -1.98 -10.03
CA GLY A 30 -6.42 -0.57 -9.71
C GLY A 30 -5.17 0.07 -9.12
N TYR A 31 -4.56 -0.55 -8.09
CA TYR A 31 -3.32 -0.07 -7.47
C TYR A 31 -2.17 -0.02 -8.47
N ILE A 32 -1.96 -1.09 -9.24
CA ILE A 32 -0.90 -1.15 -10.25
C ILE A 32 -1.06 -0.03 -11.28
N ARG A 33 -2.28 0.17 -11.79
CA ARG A 33 -2.57 1.20 -12.78
C ARG A 33 -2.39 2.61 -12.21
N LEU A 34 -2.98 2.89 -11.06
CA LEU A 34 -2.91 4.22 -10.43
C LEU A 34 -1.50 4.59 -10.00
N SER A 35 -0.69 3.63 -9.54
CA SER A 35 0.73 3.85 -9.24
C SER A 35 1.51 4.26 -10.50
N LYS A 36 1.32 3.54 -11.62
CA LYS A 36 1.92 3.93 -12.91
C LYS A 36 1.48 5.30 -13.39
N GLU A 37 0.19 5.63 -13.22
CA GLU A 37 -0.31 6.97 -13.55
C GLU A 37 0.32 8.06 -12.68
N ALA A 38 0.49 7.82 -11.39
CA ALA A 38 1.13 8.76 -10.47
C ALA A 38 2.60 8.99 -10.84
N GLU A 39 3.34 7.93 -11.15
CA GLU A 39 4.72 8.01 -11.64
C GLU A 39 4.84 8.80 -12.95
N ALA A 40 3.86 8.68 -13.84
CA ALA A 40 3.86 9.39 -15.13
C ALA A 40 3.53 10.89 -15.02
N ARG A 41 2.87 11.33 -13.93
CA ARG A 41 2.42 12.72 -13.76
C ARG A 41 3.52 13.69 -13.37
N GLY A 42 4.64 13.20 -12.81
CA GLY A 42 5.67 14.08 -12.28
C GLY A 42 6.99 13.37 -12.09
N ARG A 43 7.94 14.08 -11.48
CA ARG A 43 9.22 13.48 -11.12
C ARG A 43 9.02 12.52 -9.96
N VAL A 44 9.61 11.34 -10.07
CA VAL A 44 9.78 10.38 -8.98
C VAL A 44 11.27 10.06 -8.83
N ILE A 45 11.73 9.95 -7.59
CA ILE A 45 13.06 9.42 -7.26
C ILE A 45 12.80 8.08 -6.58
N LYS A 46 13.08 7.00 -7.32
CA LYS A 46 12.75 5.64 -6.88
C LYS A 46 13.85 4.99 -6.05
N ASP A 47 13.44 3.99 -5.27
CA ASP A 47 14.34 3.02 -4.62
C ASP A 47 15.38 3.66 -3.70
N ILE A 48 15.01 4.73 -2.99
CA ILE A 48 15.89 5.37 -2.01
C ILE A 48 16.05 4.44 -0.81
N ALA A 49 17.28 4.00 -0.54
CA ALA A 49 17.60 3.19 0.63
C ALA A 49 17.48 4.01 1.93
N PHE A 50 16.75 3.47 2.90
CA PHE A 50 16.72 3.99 4.28
C PHE A 50 17.33 3.01 5.29
N GLY A 51 17.69 1.80 4.85
CA GLY A 51 18.33 0.77 5.64
C GLY A 51 19.15 -0.19 4.77
N GLU A 52 19.73 -1.21 5.41
CA GLU A 52 20.66 -2.15 4.78
C GLU A 52 19.95 -3.23 3.94
N ARG A 53 18.70 -3.56 4.28
CA ARG A 53 17.98 -4.65 3.62
C ARG A 53 17.48 -4.21 2.23
N PRO A 54 17.28 -5.16 1.30
CA PRO A 54 16.77 -4.85 -0.04
C PRO A 54 15.36 -4.26 -0.03
N ASP A 55 14.52 -4.61 0.95
CA ASP A 55 13.14 -4.16 1.15
C ASP A 55 13.03 -2.82 1.89
N GLU A 56 14.14 -2.28 2.41
CA GLU A 56 14.19 -0.99 3.09
C GLU A 56 14.38 0.14 2.07
N ARG A 57 13.37 0.33 1.21
CA ARG A 57 13.33 1.30 0.10
C ARG A 57 12.09 2.18 0.17
N VAL A 58 12.22 3.43 -0.28
CA VAL A 58 11.08 4.35 -0.47
C VAL A 58 11.18 5.05 -1.82
N ASP A 59 10.02 5.38 -2.37
CA ASP A 59 9.92 6.30 -3.50
C ASP A 59 9.58 7.70 -3.01
N LEU A 60 10.31 8.70 -3.50
CA LEU A 60 10.09 10.11 -3.19
C LEU A 60 9.47 10.83 -4.38
N PHE A 61 8.31 11.44 -4.14
CA PHE A 61 7.63 12.34 -5.08
C PHE A 61 7.87 13.79 -4.63
N PRO A 62 8.93 14.46 -5.14
CA PRO A 62 9.26 15.82 -4.71
C PRO A 62 8.20 16.85 -5.14
N SER A 63 7.87 17.75 -4.22
CA SER A 63 7.09 18.95 -4.54
C SER A 63 7.90 19.92 -5.40
N GLU A 64 7.23 20.66 -6.29
CA GLU A 64 7.83 21.79 -7.00
C GLU A 64 8.13 22.97 -6.05
N GLN A 65 7.43 23.03 -4.91
CA GLN A 65 7.63 24.06 -3.90
C GLN A 65 8.79 23.70 -2.98
N LYS A 66 9.74 24.63 -2.83
CA LYS A 66 10.82 24.50 -1.85
C LYS A 66 10.25 24.52 -0.42
N ASN A 67 10.84 23.70 0.46
CA ASN A 67 10.46 23.57 1.87
C ASN A 67 8.99 23.15 2.09
N ALA A 68 8.40 22.44 1.13
CA ALA A 68 7.09 21.81 1.32
C ALA A 68 7.15 20.75 2.44
N PRO A 69 6.05 20.53 3.19
CA PRO A 69 5.99 19.48 4.20
C PRO A 69 6.14 18.09 3.58
N LEU A 70 6.71 17.16 4.35
CA LEU A 70 6.84 15.77 3.97
C LEU A 70 5.60 14.99 4.40
N LEU A 71 4.91 14.37 3.44
CA LEU A 71 3.90 13.34 3.71
C LEU A 71 4.55 11.97 3.55
N VAL A 72 4.43 11.13 4.57
CA VAL A 72 4.91 9.74 4.54
C VAL A 72 3.69 8.81 4.49
N PHE A 73 3.66 7.94 3.49
CA PHE A 73 2.62 6.92 3.33
C PHE A 73 3.24 5.52 3.49
N ILE A 74 2.64 4.68 4.33
CA ILE A 74 3.06 3.30 4.60
C ILE A 74 1.90 2.40 4.18
N HIS A 75 2.14 1.52 3.22
CA HIS A 75 1.11 0.59 2.73
C HIS A 75 0.86 -0.53 3.73
N GLY A 76 -0.32 -1.16 3.63
CA GLY A 76 -0.67 -2.38 4.37
C GLY A 76 -0.19 -3.65 3.71
#